data_AF-R7LS24-F1
#
_entry.id   AF-R7LS24-F1
#
_cell.length_a   1.000
_cell.length_b   1.000
_cell.length_c   1.000
_cell.angle_alpha   90.00
_cell.angle_beta   90.00
_cell.angle_gamma   90.00
#
_symmetry.space_group_name_H-M   'P 1'
#
loop_
_entity.id
_entity.type
_entity.pdbx_description
1 polymer ?
#
loop_
_entity_poly.entity_id
_entity_poly.type
_entity_poly.pdbx_seq_one_letter_code
_entity_poly.pdbx_strand_id
1 'polypeptide(L)'
;MEERSLRITGTNTNFFSKITSTLTKILIPTKIGINGMLISMKRNNLIKSFENYKKDTENYNTDELEKKYDDAYTVYLEALDKYVMDSIYKKVKNNTASEFERDALSRYYEVTSLKEKEYMDYKYRKQKYLLELDKESVNLNTKEKIQEKYNKFYVNKMDTLYKAILKNYSIKLADTTNIYDSSKEWIYVKIFYTLEEYIKNILPLKMQINSKDEFKDIVDDYEKFESYTVGKLDTKDNIEKNMILLGISRKLFTHSIPLIVAEQCYEKLLKDARVLVQDTKMAAKREKAYAMLINLIEDYNVRLLSTKVYWEDIKERENYKKYWDKYKKISKLKDVDFVEYMKQKEVLFIKNDIKKIENSKVDYSKIITYYRRKLVDYGVIRELKNSYKSEGKYTGIINKEDRVVA
;
A
#
# COMPACT_ATOMS: atom_id res chain seq x y z
N MET A 1 -45.84 1.83 27.82
CA MET A 1 -45.21 1.23 26.64
C MET A 1 -43.86 1.89 26.48
N GLU A 2 -42.80 1.12 26.73
CA GLU A 2 -41.41 1.56 26.77
C GLU A 2 -40.88 1.89 25.37
N GLU A 3 -39.98 2.87 25.28
CA GLU A 3 -38.75 2.75 24.49
C GLU A 3 -37.72 3.74 25.04
N ARG A 4 -36.82 3.23 25.90
CA ARG A 4 -35.60 3.91 26.36
C ARG A 4 -34.38 3.15 25.85
N SER A 5 -33.53 3.88 25.14
CA SER A 5 -32.08 3.70 24.98
C SER A 5 -31.54 2.31 24.60
N LEU A 6 -31.10 2.17 23.35
CA LEU A 6 -30.07 1.20 23.00
C LEU A 6 -28.74 1.65 23.60
N ARG A 7 -28.34 0.96 24.65
CA ARG A 7 -27.04 1.03 25.31
C ARG A 7 -25.91 0.88 24.28
N ILE A 8 -25.01 1.86 24.25
CA ILE A 8 -23.63 1.65 23.82
C ILE A 8 -23.00 0.74 24.86
N THR A 9 -23.05 -0.56 24.63
CA THR A 9 -22.23 -1.51 25.36
C THR A 9 -20.86 -1.52 24.69
N GLY A 10 -19.86 -1.04 25.43
CA GLY A 10 -18.48 -0.97 24.95
C GLY A 10 -17.97 -2.34 24.56
N THR A 11 -17.73 -2.53 23.27
CA THR A 11 -16.87 -3.59 22.76
C THR A 11 -15.48 -3.01 22.56
N ASN A 12 -14.71 -2.90 23.64
CA ASN A 12 -13.26 -2.96 23.56
C ASN A 12 -12.88 -4.39 23.12
N THR A 13 -13.12 -4.73 21.85
CA THR A 13 -12.52 -5.89 21.22
C THR A 13 -11.06 -5.53 20.95
N ASN A 14 -10.17 -6.03 21.82
CA ASN A 14 -8.72 -5.89 21.64
C ASN A 14 -8.33 -6.18 20.18
N PHE A 15 -7.45 -5.38 19.58
CA PHE A 15 -6.89 -5.54 18.22
C PHE A 15 -6.78 -6.99 17.72
N PHE A 16 -6.22 -7.88 18.54
CA PHE A 16 -6.04 -9.29 18.20
C PHE A 16 -7.34 -10.11 18.12
N SER A 17 -8.39 -9.75 18.87
CA SER A 17 -9.72 -10.35 18.70
C SER A 17 -10.36 -9.99 17.36
N LYS A 18 -10.04 -8.80 16.83
CA LYS A 18 -10.44 -8.39 15.46
C LYS A 18 -9.68 -9.19 14.41
N ILE A 19 -8.35 -9.35 14.57
CA ILE A 19 -7.51 -10.22 13.71
C ILE A 19 -8.08 -11.64 13.64
N THR A 20 -8.43 -12.23 14.80
CA THR A 20 -9.02 -13.57 14.85
C THR A 20 -10.33 -13.64 14.07
N SER A 21 -11.20 -12.63 14.18
CA SER A 21 -12.48 -12.57 13.46
C SER A 21 -12.35 -12.31 11.95
N THR A 22 -11.34 -11.54 11.51
CA THR A 22 -11.05 -11.28 10.10
C THR A 22 -10.57 -12.56 9.40
N LEU A 23 -9.76 -13.38 10.07
CA LEU A 23 -9.37 -14.70 9.57
C LEU A 23 -10.54 -15.69 9.53
N THR A 24 -11.48 -15.65 10.49
CA THR A 24 -12.70 -16.49 10.45
C THR A 24 -13.53 -16.21 9.20
N LYS A 25 -13.55 -14.98 8.68
CA LYS A 25 -14.22 -14.63 7.41
C LYS A 25 -13.47 -15.15 6.17
N ILE A 26 -12.15 -15.27 6.23
CA ILE A 26 -11.34 -15.95 5.20
C ILE A 26 -11.55 -17.47 5.24
N LEU A 27 -11.97 -18.01 6.40
CA LEU A 27 -12.14 -19.44 6.69
C LEU A 27 -13.57 -19.99 6.44
N ILE A 28 -14.48 -19.25 5.79
CA ILE A 28 -15.83 -19.79 5.52
C ILE A 28 -15.73 -21.02 4.59
N PRO A 29 -16.18 -22.21 5.02
CA PRO A 29 -15.97 -23.46 4.31
C PRO A 29 -17.02 -23.65 3.21
N THR A 30 -16.67 -23.35 1.96
CA THR A 30 -17.49 -23.72 0.78
C THR A 30 -16.73 -24.54 -0.26
N LYS A 31 -15.49 -24.97 0.01
CA LYS A 31 -14.57 -25.45 -1.03
C LYS A 31 -13.98 -26.82 -0.71
N ILE A 32 -14.00 -27.73 -1.68
CA ILE A 32 -13.34 -29.05 -1.59
C ILE A 32 -11.83 -28.84 -1.80
N GLY A 33 -11.03 -29.10 -0.77
CA GLY A 33 -9.58 -28.89 -0.79
C GLY A 33 -8.80 -29.96 -1.56
N ILE A 34 -7.52 -29.68 -1.84
CA ILE A 34 -6.48 -30.60 -2.27
C ILE A 34 -6.27 -31.67 -1.18
N ASN A 35 -6.84 -32.85 -1.37
CA ASN A 35 -6.64 -33.97 -0.44
C ASN A 35 -6.04 -35.19 -1.17
N GLY A 36 -4.81 -35.02 -1.67
CA GLY A 36 -4.00 -36.11 -2.18
C GLY A 36 -3.04 -36.63 -1.12
N MET A 37 -3.07 -37.94 -0.81
CA MET A 37 -2.15 -38.58 0.13
C MET A 37 -0.68 -38.22 -0.14
N LEU A 38 -0.30 -38.15 -1.43
CA LEU A 38 1.03 -37.74 -1.88
C LEU A 38 1.40 -36.32 -1.42
N ILE A 39 0.50 -35.35 -1.58
CA ILE A 39 0.74 -33.93 -1.23
C ILE A 39 0.88 -33.81 0.28
N SER A 40 0.05 -34.49 1.06
CA SER A 40 0.18 -34.55 2.51
C SER A 40 1.53 -35.12 2.96
N MET A 41 2.03 -36.18 2.30
CA MET A 41 3.36 -36.73 2.57
C MET A 41 4.48 -35.72 2.25
N LYS A 42 4.43 -35.05 1.09
CA LYS A 42 5.43 -34.05 0.70
C LYS A 42 5.40 -32.82 1.62
N ARG A 43 4.21 -32.34 1.99
CA ARG A 43 4.00 -31.24 2.95
C ARG A 43 4.61 -31.56 4.30
N ASN A 44 4.37 -32.77 4.83
CA ASN A 44 4.94 -33.19 6.11
C ASN A 44 6.47 -33.27 6.07
N ASN A 45 7.03 -33.73 4.95
CA ASN A 45 8.49 -33.74 4.77
C ASN A 45 9.06 -32.31 4.75
N LEU A 46 8.43 -31.42 3.98
CA LEU A 46 8.80 -30.00 3.91
C LEU A 46 8.74 -29.33 5.28
N ILE A 47 7.66 -29.51 6.04
CA ILE A 47 7.53 -28.94 7.38
C ILE A 47 8.68 -29.39 8.28
N LYS A 48 9.04 -30.69 8.25
CA LYS A 48 10.16 -31.21 9.04
C LYS A 48 11.50 -30.61 8.63
N SER A 49 11.78 -30.53 7.33
CA SER A 49 13.03 -29.92 6.83
C SER A 49 13.09 -28.44 7.18
N PHE A 50 11.98 -27.72 7.07
CA PHE A 50 11.87 -26.31 7.46
C PHE A 50 12.12 -26.09 8.95
N GLU A 51 11.50 -26.91 9.82
CA GLU A 51 11.72 -26.83 11.27
C GLU A 51 13.17 -27.11 11.63
N ASN A 52 13.84 -28.06 10.95
CA ASN A 52 15.25 -28.35 11.19
C ASN A 52 16.16 -27.22 10.71
N TYR A 53 15.87 -26.61 9.55
CA TYR A 53 16.61 -25.45 9.04
C TYR A 53 16.45 -24.22 9.93
N LYS A 54 15.27 -24.02 10.56
CA LYS A 54 15.00 -22.88 11.45
C LYS A 54 15.45 -23.07 12.89
N LYS A 55 15.94 -24.24 13.29
CA LYS A 55 16.54 -24.41 14.61
C LYS A 55 17.86 -23.65 14.64
N ASP A 56 18.05 -22.83 15.67
CA ASP A 56 19.35 -22.23 15.98
C ASP A 56 20.31 -23.37 16.30
N THR A 57 21.14 -23.73 15.34
CA THR A 57 22.26 -24.63 15.56
C THR A 57 23.50 -23.78 15.48
N GLU A 58 24.15 -23.55 16.63
CA GLU A 58 25.52 -23.03 16.77
C GLU A 58 26.58 -23.95 16.09
N ASN A 59 26.15 -24.84 15.20
CA ASN A 59 26.96 -25.85 14.52
C ASN A 59 26.97 -25.60 13.01
N TYR A 60 28.16 -25.77 12.45
CA TYR A 60 28.65 -25.58 11.08
C TYR A 60 27.86 -26.24 9.91
N ASN A 61 26.59 -26.64 10.08
CA ASN A 61 25.82 -27.40 9.08
C ASN A 61 24.56 -26.71 8.54
N THR A 62 24.52 -25.37 8.59
CA THR A 62 23.40 -24.56 8.10
C THR A 62 23.12 -24.75 6.61
N ASP A 63 24.18 -24.84 5.79
CA ASP A 63 24.07 -24.92 4.33
C ASP A 63 23.47 -26.27 3.88
N GLU A 64 23.85 -27.37 4.54
CA GLU A 64 23.29 -28.69 4.24
C GLU A 64 21.79 -28.76 4.63
N LEU A 65 21.42 -28.14 5.75
CA LEU A 65 20.03 -28.05 6.19
C LEU A 65 19.19 -27.16 5.25
N GLU A 66 19.75 -26.05 4.77
CA GLU A 66 19.10 -25.20 3.78
C GLU A 66 18.85 -25.96 2.49
N LYS A 67 19.87 -26.67 1.97
CA LYS A 67 19.73 -27.48 0.76
C LYS A 67 18.66 -28.57 0.91
N LYS A 68 18.63 -29.28 2.04
CA LYS A 68 17.58 -30.29 2.34
C LYS A 68 16.18 -29.68 2.40
N TYR A 69 16.07 -28.45 2.91
CA TYR A 69 14.82 -27.70 2.91
C TYR A 69 14.40 -27.30 1.49
N ASP A 70 15.30 -26.75 0.68
CA ASP A 70 15.04 -26.33 -0.69
C ASP A 70 14.66 -27.50 -1.60
N ASP A 71 15.32 -28.66 -1.46
CA ASP A 71 14.97 -29.89 -2.16
C ASP A 71 13.56 -30.36 -1.79
N ALA A 72 13.24 -30.38 -0.48
CA ALA A 72 11.92 -30.75 0.00
C ALA A 72 10.82 -29.77 -0.48
N TYR A 73 11.13 -28.48 -0.53
CA TYR A 73 10.24 -27.44 -1.02
C TYR A 73 9.96 -27.59 -2.52
N THR A 74 11.00 -27.86 -3.31
CA THR A 74 10.89 -28.08 -4.75
C THR A 74 9.98 -29.27 -5.07
N VAL A 75 10.25 -30.42 -4.44
CA VAL A 75 9.43 -31.63 -4.64
C VAL A 75 7.98 -31.42 -4.18
N TYR A 76 7.76 -30.62 -3.14
CA TYR A 76 6.41 -30.28 -2.69
C TYR A 76 5.67 -29.39 -3.71
N LEU A 77 6.32 -28.36 -4.25
CA LEU A 77 5.73 -27.52 -5.30
C LEU A 77 5.43 -28.32 -6.57
N GLU A 78 6.31 -29.22 -6.98
CA GLU A 78 6.07 -30.11 -8.13
C GLU A 78 4.84 -31.00 -7.92
N ALA A 79 4.64 -31.50 -6.71
CA ALA A 79 3.46 -32.29 -6.37
C ALA A 79 2.16 -31.45 -6.47
N LEU A 80 2.20 -30.19 -6.04
CA LEU A 80 1.07 -29.26 -6.18
C LEU A 80 0.81 -28.91 -7.64
N ASP A 81 1.85 -28.60 -8.41
CA ASP A 81 1.75 -28.27 -9.83
C ASP A 81 1.15 -29.43 -10.63
N LYS A 82 1.66 -30.64 -10.38
CA LYS A 82 1.14 -31.86 -10.98
C LYS A 82 -0.32 -32.08 -10.62
N TYR A 83 -0.73 -31.82 -9.37
CA TYR A 83 -2.14 -31.94 -8.97
C TYR A 83 -3.07 -31.01 -9.75
N VAL A 84 -2.65 -29.77 -10.02
CA VAL A 84 -3.45 -28.85 -10.83
C VAL A 84 -3.70 -29.44 -12.22
N MET A 85 -2.68 -29.97 -12.87
CA MET A 85 -2.79 -30.52 -14.23
C MET A 85 -3.45 -31.91 -14.28
N ASP A 86 -3.13 -32.80 -13.34
CA ASP A 86 -3.61 -34.18 -13.35
C ASP A 86 -4.99 -34.35 -12.72
N SER A 87 -5.41 -33.43 -11.84
CA SER A 87 -6.69 -33.49 -11.16
C SER A 87 -7.61 -32.36 -11.60
N ILE A 88 -7.26 -31.11 -11.26
CA ILE A 88 -8.14 -29.95 -11.47
C ILE A 88 -8.46 -29.79 -12.96
N TYR A 89 -7.45 -29.76 -13.82
CA TYR A 89 -7.65 -29.65 -15.27
C TYR A 89 -8.51 -30.77 -15.84
N LYS A 90 -8.30 -32.03 -15.42
CA LYS A 90 -9.12 -33.16 -15.90
C LYS A 90 -10.58 -33.03 -15.46
N LYS A 91 -10.83 -32.60 -14.21
CA LYS A 91 -12.19 -32.34 -13.72
C LYS A 91 -12.86 -31.20 -14.48
N VAL A 92 -12.13 -30.12 -14.78
CA VAL A 92 -12.68 -29.00 -15.57
C VAL A 92 -13.00 -29.45 -16.98
N LYS A 93 -12.06 -30.16 -17.64
CA LYS A 93 -12.25 -30.71 -19.00
C LYS A 93 -13.45 -31.66 -19.08
N ASN A 94 -13.68 -32.46 -18.04
CA ASN A 94 -14.78 -33.42 -17.98
C ASN A 94 -16.08 -32.82 -17.40
N ASN A 95 -16.16 -31.50 -17.18
CA ASN A 95 -17.30 -30.80 -16.57
C ASN A 95 -17.71 -31.30 -15.17
N THR A 96 -16.81 -31.96 -14.45
CA THR A 96 -17.04 -32.45 -13.08
C THR A 96 -16.40 -31.57 -12.00
N ALA A 97 -15.69 -30.50 -12.41
CA ALA A 97 -15.07 -29.56 -11.48
C ALA A 97 -16.09 -28.65 -10.80
N SER A 98 -15.86 -28.42 -9.51
CA SER A 98 -16.50 -27.35 -8.73
C SER A 98 -16.14 -25.97 -9.28
N GLU A 99 -16.93 -24.95 -8.91
CA GLU A 99 -16.63 -23.55 -9.24
C GLU A 99 -15.24 -23.13 -8.74
N PHE A 100 -14.88 -23.57 -7.54
CA PHE A 100 -13.55 -23.36 -6.98
C PHE A 100 -12.43 -23.92 -7.86
N GLU A 101 -12.57 -25.17 -8.30
CA GLU A 101 -11.57 -25.82 -9.17
C GLU A 101 -11.46 -25.14 -10.54
N ARG A 102 -12.57 -24.59 -11.05
CA ARG A 102 -12.56 -23.77 -12.28
C ARG A 102 -11.82 -22.45 -12.08
N ASP A 103 -12.09 -21.73 -10.99
CA ASP A 103 -11.38 -20.48 -10.64
C ASP A 103 -9.88 -20.74 -10.41
N ALA A 104 -9.54 -21.80 -9.67
CA ALA A 104 -8.16 -22.23 -9.48
C ALA A 104 -7.44 -22.46 -10.82
N LEU A 105 -8.03 -23.24 -11.74
CA LEU A 105 -7.42 -23.47 -13.04
C LEU A 105 -7.27 -22.17 -13.86
N SER A 106 -8.26 -21.29 -13.81
CA SER A 106 -8.21 -19.99 -14.49
C SER A 106 -7.04 -19.13 -13.99
N ARG A 107 -6.91 -18.96 -12.67
CA ARG A 107 -5.78 -18.25 -12.06
C ARG A 107 -4.44 -18.90 -12.35
N TYR A 108 -4.38 -20.23 -12.36
CA TYR A 108 -3.17 -20.96 -12.73
C TYR A 108 -2.70 -20.62 -14.16
N TYR A 109 -3.64 -20.54 -15.12
CA TYR A 109 -3.31 -20.13 -16.49
C TYR A 109 -2.95 -18.65 -16.59
N GLU A 110 -3.64 -17.77 -15.86
CA GLU A 110 -3.27 -16.35 -15.78
C GLU A 110 -1.82 -16.19 -15.34
N VAL A 111 -1.43 -16.86 -14.25
CA VAL A 111 -0.05 -16.86 -13.76
C VAL A 111 0.90 -17.48 -14.78
N THR A 112 0.55 -18.62 -15.39
CA THR A 112 1.41 -19.32 -16.35
C THR A 112 1.65 -18.51 -17.62
N SER A 113 0.69 -17.68 -18.03
CA SER A 113 0.84 -16.78 -19.19
C SER A 113 1.93 -15.73 -18.99
N LEU A 114 2.31 -15.43 -17.74
CA LEU A 114 3.40 -14.52 -17.41
C LEU A 114 4.78 -15.11 -17.77
N LYS A 115 4.90 -16.43 -17.97
CA LYS A 115 6.18 -17.11 -18.19
C LYS A 115 6.97 -16.52 -19.36
N GLU A 116 6.28 -16.17 -20.44
CA GLU A 116 6.89 -15.64 -21.66
C GLU A 116 7.17 -14.14 -21.57
N LYS A 117 6.32 -13.39 -20.85
CA LYS A 117 6.35 -11.92 -20.83
C LYS A 117 7.12 -11.34 -19.63
N GLU A 118 6.99 -11.96 -18.46
CA GLU A 118 7.51 -11.47 -17.18
C GLU A 118 8.04 -12.65 -16.33
N TYR A 119 9.08 -13.35 -16.80
CA TYR A 119 9.57 -14.59 -16.18
C TYR A 119 9.84 -14.49 -14.67
N MET A 120 10.43 -13.39 -14.20
CA MET A 120 10.67 -13.19 -12.77
C MET A 120 9.37 -13.07 -11.97
N ASP A 121 8.36 -12.41 -12.53
CA ASP A 121 7.05 -12.30 -11.88
C ASP A 121 6.33 -13.65 -11.88
N TYR A 122 6.38 -14.37 -13.01
CA TYR A 122 5.91 -15.75 -13.13
C TYR A 122 6.53 -16.65 -12.05
N LYS A 123 7.86 -16.64 -11.90
CA LYS A 123 8.59 -17.50 -10.97
C LYS A 123 8.08 -17.36 -9.54
N TYR A 124 7.81 -16.15 -9.07
CA TYR A 124 7.35 -15.92 -7.70
C TYR A 124 5.83 -16.09 -7.57
N ARG A 125 5.05 -15.60 -8.53
CA ARG A 125 3.58 -15.72 -8.50
C ARG A 125 3.11 -17.16 -8.63
N LYS A 126 3.79 -18.00 -9.41
CA LYS A 126 3.46 -19.43 -9.53
C LYS A 126 3.64 -20.14 -8.19
N GLN A 127 4.78 -19.94 -7.53
CA GLN A 127 5.03 -20.52 -6.21
C GLN A 127 3.99 -20.05 -5.19
N LYS A 128 3.74 -18.74 -5.15
CA LYS A 128 2.75 -18.13 -4.27
C LYS A 128 1.36 -18.75 -4.48
N TYR A 129 0.90 -18.81 -5.74
CA TYR A 129 -0.39 -19.38 -6.09
C TYR A 129 -0.53 -20.85 -5.65
N LEU A 130 0.48 -21.68 -5.90
CA LEU A 130 0.45 -23.09 -5.48
C LEU A 130 0.36 -23.24 -3.96
N LEU A 131 1.08 -22.42 -3.20
CA LEU A 131 1.02 -22.41 -1.74
C LEU A 131 -0.33 -21.93 -1.22
N GLU A 132 -0.93 -20.90 -1.83
CA GLU A 132 -2.28 -20.42 -1.47
C GLU A 132 -3.34 -21.51 -1.68
N LEU A 133 -3.25 -22.21 -2.80
CA LEU A 133 -4.15 -23.31 -3.13
C LEU A 133 -4.07 -24.45 -2.09
N ASP A 134 -2.86 -24.81 -1.65
CA ASP A 134 -2.70 -25.82 -0.60
C ASP A 134 -3.07 -25.30 0.79
N LYS A 135 -2.84 -24.02 1.08
CA LYS A 135 -3.19 -23.38 2.36
C LYS A 135 -4.68 -23.45 2.64
N GLU A 136 -5.53 -23.20 1.64
CA GLU A 136 -6.98 -23.40 1.76
C GLU A 136 -7.31 -24.85 2.16
N SER A 137 -6.58 -25.81 1.58
CA SER A 137 -6.77 -27.24 1.83
C SER A 137 -6.32 -27.68 3.22
N VAL A 138 -5.20 -27.12 3.72
CA VAL A 138 -4.67 -27.36 5.07
C VAL A 138 -5.66 -26.89 6.14
N ASN A 139 -6.27 -25.72 5.94
CA ASN A 139 -7.24 -25.14 6.87
C ASN A 139 -8.49 -26.01 7.06
N LEU A 140 -8.92 -26.71 6.01
CA LEU A 140 -10.15 -27.49 6.03
C LEU A 140 -9.96 -28.92 6.53
N ASN A 141 -8.82 -29.55 6.23
CA ASN A 141 -8.70 -31.01 6.28
C ASN A 141 -7.55 -31.52 7.19
N THR A 142 -6.98 -30.68 8.04
CA THR A 142 -5.78 -31.05 8.83
C THR A 142 -5.93 -30.77 10.31
N LYS A 143 -5.33 -31.61 11.16
CA LYS A 143 -5.27 -31.41 12.62
C LYS A 143 -4.59 -30.08 12.97
N GLU A 144 -5.10 -29.38 13.98
CA GLU A 144 -4.66 -28.05 14.45
C GLU A 144 -3.12 -27.95 14.58
N LYS A 145 -2.48 -28.92 15.25
CA LYS A 145 -1.02 -28.96 15.40
C LYS A 145 -0.23 -28.92 14.08
N ILE A 146 -0.75 -29.52 13.01
CA ILE A 146 -0.10 -29.49 11.69
C ILE A 146 -0.39 -28.16 10.99
N GLN A 147 -1.59 -27.59 11.19
CA GLN A 147 -1.94 -26.28 10.66
C GLN A 147 -1.00 -25.21 11.23
N GLU A 148 -0.75 -25.21 12.55
CA GLU A 148 0.19 -24.28 13.19
C GLU A 148 1.60 -24.37 12.60
N LYS A 149 2.13 -25.59 12.44
CA LYS A 149 3.46 -25.81 11.85
C LYS A 149 3.51 -25.35 10.40
N TYR A 150 2.47 -25.66 9.61
CA TYR A 150 2.36 -25.20 8.24
C TYR A 150 2.26 -23.69 8.16
N ASN A 151 1.53 -23.03 9.09
CA ASN A 151 1.39 -21.57 9.11
C ASN A 151 2.73 -20.88 9.32
N LYS A 152 3.59 -21.41 10.19
CA LYS A 152 4.96 -20.90 10.39
C LYS A 152 5.78 -20.96 9.10
N PHE A 153 5.77 -22.10 8.42
CA PHE A 153 6.41 -22.26 7.11
C PHE A 153 5.81 -21.31 6.06
N TYR A 154 4.48 -21.32 5.93
CA TYR A 154 3.72 -20.57 4.94
C TYR A 154 3.97 -19.07 5.06
N VAL A 155 3.86 -18.51 6.28
CA VAL A 155 4.14 -17.09 6.52
C VAL A 155 5.60 -16.77 6.20
N ASN A 156 6.55 -17.61 6.62
CA ASN A 156 7.96 -17.39 6.31
C ASN A 156 8.22 -17.35 4.80
N LYS A 157 7.70 -18.33 4.05
CA LYS A 157 7.91 -18.42 2.60
C LYS A 157 7.16 -17.33 1.84
N MET A 158 5.93 -17.02 2.24
CA MET A 158 5.15 -15.91 1.67
C MET A 158 5.87 -14.58 1.87
N ASP A 159 6.41 -14.31 3.05
CA ASP A 159 7.21 -13.11 3.32
C ASP A 159 8.35 -12.96 2.31
N THR A 160 9.09 -14.04 2.02
CA THR A 160 10.14 -14.05 0.99
C THR A 160 9.60 -13.81 -0.42
N LEU A 161 8.49 -14.45 -0.81
CA LEU A 161 7.91 -14.32 -2.15
C LEU A 161 7.37 -12.90 -2.39
N TYR A 162 6.62 -12.33 -1.45
CA TYR A 162 6.13 -10.95 -1.54
C TYR A 162 7.28 -9.95 -1.59
N LYS A 163 8.33 -10.14 -0.76
CA LYS A 163 9.56 -9.33 -0.84
C LYS A 163 10.21 -9.38 -2.22
N ALA A 164 10.26 -10.55 -2.85
CA ALA A 164 10.85 -10.72 -4.16
C ALA A 164 10.01 -10.10 -5.29
N ILE A 165 8.68 -10.26 -5.23
CA ILE A 165 7.74 -9.64 -6.19
C ILE A 165 7.84 -8.11 -6.11
N LEU A 166 7.79 -7.54 -4.91
CA LEU A 166 7.92 -6.10 -4.70
C LEU A 166 9.28 -5.59 -5.16
N LYS A 167 10.37 -6.32 -4.89
CA LYS A 167 11.71 -5.98 -5.39
C LYS A 167 11.76 -5.95 -6.92
N ASN A 168 11.15 -6.93 -7.58
CA ASN A 168 11.06 -6.99 -9.04
C ASN A 168 10.30 -5.76 -9.61
N TYR A 169 9.19 -5.37 -8.99
CA TYR A 169 8.46 -4.15 -9.40
C TYR A 169 9.23 -2.87 -9.10
N SER A 170 9.93 -2.80 -7.98
CA SER A 170 10.82 -1.69 -7.65
C SER A 170 11.94 -1.50 -8.67
N ILE A 171 12.55 -2.59 -9.14
CA ILE A 171 13.57 -2.57 -10.20
C ILE A 171 12.96 -2.05 -11.50
N LYS A 172 11.82 -2.62 -11.93
CA LYS A 172 11.12 -2.18 -13.14
C LYS A 172 10.74 -0.69 -13.08
N LEU A 173 10.28 -0.22 -11.93
CA LEU A 173 9.93 1.18 -11.74
C LEU A 173 11.17 2.09 -11.86
N ALA A 174 12.29 1.67 -11.28
CA ALA A 174 13.56 2.39 -11.37
C ALA A 174 14.13 2.40 -12.81
N ASP A 175 14.02 1.29 -13.53
CA ASP A 175 14.54 1.14 -14.89
C ASP A 175 13.72 1.92 -15.94
N THR A 176 12.45 2.22 -15.66
CA THR A 176 11.64 3.09 -16.52
C THR A 176 12.14 4.54 -16.43
N THR A 177 13.11 4.91 -17.26
CA THR A 177 13.75 6.23 -17.30
C THR A 177 12.81 7.36 -17.73
N ASN A 178 11.70 7.05 -18.42
CA ASN A 178 10.72 8.05 -18.84
C ASN A 178 9.60 8.23 -17.80
N ILE A 179 9.46 9.44 -17.26
CA ILE A 179 8.43 9.84 -16.27
C ILE A 179 7.00 9.73 -16.84
N TYR A 180 6.86 9.72 -18.18
CA TYR A 180 5.56 9.70 -18.89
C TYR A 180 5.17 8.34 -19.45
N ASP A 181 5.90 7.28 -19.10
CA ASP A 181 5.57 5.95 -19.57
C ASP A 181 4.30 5.46 -18.87
N SER A 182 3.23 5.21 -19.63
CA SER A 182 1.98 4.63 -19.14
C SER A 182 2.19 3.24 -18.52
N SER A 183 3.34 2.60 -18.80
CA SER A 183 3.78 1.39 -18.11
C SER A 183 4.01 1.60 -16.61
N LYS A 184 4.42 2.80 -16.17
CA LYS A 184 4.62 3.12 -14.74
C LYS A 184 3.33 3.04 -13.95
N GLU A 185 2.22 3.47 -14.55
CA GLU A 185 0.90 3.41 -13.91
C GLU A 185 0.54 1.97 -13.53
N TRP A 186 0.78 1.03 -14.45
CA TRP A 186 0.57 -0.39 -14.19
C TRP A 186 1.51 -0.95 -13.13
N ILE A 187 2.76 -0.48 -13.06
CA ILE A 187 3.70 -0.90 -12.03
C ILE A 187 3.24 -0.41 -10.65
N TYR A 188 2.78 0.84 -10.51
CA TYR A 188 2.20 1.33 -9.26
C TYR A 188 1.00 0.49 -8.81
N VAL A 189 0.07 0.20 -9.73
CA VAL A 189 -1.09 -0.67 -9.46
C VAL A 189 -0.63 -2.04 -8.96
N LYS A 190 0.36 -2.66 -9.62
CA LYS A 190 0.92 -3.95 -9.20
C LYS A 190 1.55 -3.88 -7.79
N ILE A 191 2.27 -2.81 -7.47
CA ILE A 191 2.86 -2.60 -6.13
C ILE A 191 1.76 -2.50 -5.07
N PHE A 192 0.79 -1.61 -5.25
CA PHE A 192 -0.29 -1.39 -4.28
C PHE A 192 -1.15 -2.63 -4.09
N TYR A 193 -1.50 -3.32 -5.18
CA TYR A 193 -2.23 -4.59 -5.10
C TYR A 193 -1.46 -5.65 -4.31
N THR A 194 -0.16 -5.77 -4.57
CA THR A 194 0.69 -6.76 -3.88
C THR A 194 0.84 -6.43 -2.39
N LEU A 195 0.94 -5.14 -2.04
CA LEU A 195 0.95 -4.69 -0.65
C LEU A 195 -0.37 -4.96 0.05
N GLU A 196 -1.50 -4.60 -0.58
CA GLU A 196 -2.84 -4.84 -0.05
C GLU A 196 -3.08 -6.32 0.21
N GLU A 197 -2.70 -7.17 -0.75
CA GLU A 197 -2.86 -8.61 -0.64
C GLU A 197 -2.03 -9.21 0.53
N TYR A 198 -0.77 -8.78 0.68
CA TYR A 198 0.06 -9.20 1.80
C TYR A 198 -0.54 -8.75 3.14
N ILE A 199 -0.93 -7.49 3.24
CA ILE A 199 -1.45 -6.90 4.49
C ILE A 199 -2.78 -7.54 4.86
N LYS A 200 -3.62 -7.87 3.89
CA LYS A 200 -4.90 -8.54 4.13
C LYS A 200 -4.75 -10.01 4.52
N ASN A 201 -3.86 -10.76 3.86
CA ASN A 201 -3.86 -12.22 3.94
C ASN A 201 -2.70 -12.81 4.76
N ILE A 202 -1.53 -12.15 4.78
CA ILE A 202 -0.31 -12.70 5.38
C ILE A 202 0.03 -12.02 6.70
N LEU A 203 -0.05 -10.69 6.76
CA LEU A 203 0.26 -9.93 7.97
C LEU A 203 -0.57 -10.38 9.18
N PRO A 204 -1.89 -10.66 9.11
CA PRO A 204 -2.67 -11.06 10.27
C PRO A 204 -2.20 -12.42 10.83
N LEU A 205 -1.88 -13.37 9.95
CA LEU A 205 -1.29 -14.65 10.33
C LEU A 205 0.09 -14.47 10.97
N LYS A 206 0.91 -13.57 10.43
CA LYS A 206 2.24 -13.26 10.95
C LYS A 206 2.16 -12.66 12.37
N MET A 207 1.22 -11.76 12.61
CA MET A 207 0.99 -11.13 13.91
C MET A 207 0.47 -12.11 14.98
N GLN A 208 -0.18 -13.21 14.57
CA GLN A 208 -0.59 -14.27 15.50
C GLN A 208 0.56 -15.20 15.89
N ILE A 209 1.52 -15.42 15.00
CA ILE A 209 2.64 -16.34 15.20
C ILE A 209 3.77 -15.68 15.99
N ASN A 210 4.03 -14.40 15.73
CA ASN A 210 5.16 -13.66 16.26
C ASN A 210 4.80 -12.86 17.52
N SER A 211 5.81 -12.33 18.21
CA SER A 211 5.61 -11.55 19.44
C SER A 211 4.93 -10.21 19.15
N LYS A 212 4.15 -9.70 20.11
CA LYS A 212 3.36 -8.46 19.96
C LYS A 212 4.23 -7.21 19.78
N ASP A 213 5.43 -7.21 20.36
CA ASP A 213 6.32 -6.05 20.35
C ASP A 213 6.91 -5.78 18.95
N GLU A 214 7.01 -6.80 18.10
CA GLU A 214 7.54 -6.67 16.73
C GLU A 214 6.69 -5.78 15.82
N PHE A 215 5.40 -5.57 16.13
CA PHE A 215 4.48 -4.86 15.25
C PHE A 215 3.85 -3.60 15.85
N LYS A 216 4.26 -3.19 17.04
CA LYS A 216 3.69 -2.03 17.75
C LYS A 216 3.63 -0.77 16.87
N ASP A 217 4.65 -0.56 16.05
CA ASP A 217 4.77 0.59 15.14
C ASP A 217 3.80 0.59 13.95
N ILE A 218 3.15 -0.54 13.63
CA ILE A 218 2.25 -0.67 12.47
C ILE A 218 0.81 -1.03 12.84
N VAL A 219 0.52 -1.27 14.12
CA VAL A 219 -0.82 -1.66 14.61
C VAL A 219 -1.86 -0.61 14.25
N ASP A 220 -1.61 0.66 14.58
CA ASP A 220 -2.57 1.75 14.33
C ASP A 220 -2.85 1.94 12.83
N ASP A 221 -1.82 1.81 11.99
CA ASP A 221 -1.97 1.90 10.54
C ASP A 221 -2.73 0.68 9.98
N TYR A 222 -2.50 -0.52 10.54
CA TYR A 222 -3.26 -1.71 10.17
C TYR A 222 -4.75 -1.59 10.55
N GLU A 223 -5.07 -1.08 11.74
CA GLU A 223 -6.47 -0.84 12.15
C GLU A 223 -7.19 0.13 11.21
N LYS A 224 -6.51 1.21 10.81
CA LYS A 224 -7.05 2.14 9.81
C LYS A 224 -7.25 1.44 8.48
N PHE A 225 -6.30 0.62 8.03
CA PHE A 225 -6.45 -0.17 6.80
C PHE A 225 -7.67 -1.07 6.83
N GLU A 226 -7.95 -1.77 7.93
CA GLU A 226 -9.12 -2.66 8.06
C GLU A 226 -10.44 -1.91 7.79
N SER A 227 -10.55 -0.64 8.18
CA SER A 227 -11.74 0.18 7.90
C SER A 227 -12.01 0.36 6.39
N TYR A 228 -10.99 0.28 5.54
CA TYR A 228 -11.10 0.38 4.08
C TYR A 228 -11.34 -0.98 3.40
N THR A 229 -11.34 -2.08 4.16
CA THR A 229 -11.62 -3.41 3.60
C THR A 229 -13.11 -3.72 3.46
N VAL A 230 -13.97 -2.87 4.04
CA VAL A 230 -15.43 -3.05 4.10
C VAL A 230 -16.13 -2.05 3.20
N GLY A 231 -16.93 -2.54 2.24
CA GLY A 231 -17.75 -1.71 1.37
C GLY A 231 -17.06 -1.25 0.09
N LYS A 232 -17.77 -0.46 -0.71
CA LYS A 232 -17.26 0.08 -1.97
C LYS A 232 -16.54 1.39 -1.71
N LEU A 233 -15.23 1.41 -1.92
CA LEU A 233 -14.39 2.59 -1.76
C LEU A 233 -14.59 3.57 -2.91
N ASP A 234 -14.67 4.86 -2.59
CA ASP A 234 -14.57 5.91 -3.59
C ASP A 234 -13.09 6.24 -3.95
N THR A 235 -12.86 7.20 -4.83
CA THR A 235 -11.51 7.57 -5.26
C THR A 235 -10.66 8.15 -4.12
N LYS A 236 -11.29 8.88 -3.20
CA LYS A 236 -10.65 9.50 -2.03
C LYS A 236 -10.19 8.39 -1.07
N ASP A 237 -11.08 7.45 -0.78
CA ASP A 237 -10.81 6.33 0.10
C ASP A 237 -9.71 5.40 -0.44
N ASN A 238 -9.67 5.18 -1.77
CA ASN A 238 -8.59 4.41 -2.38
C ASN A 238 -7.21 5.08 -2.23
N ILE A 239 -7.13 6.40 -2.33
CA ILE A 239 -5.87 7.15 -2.11
C ILE A 239 -5.44 7.06 -0.64
N GLU A 240 -6.38 7.22 0.32
CA GLU A 240 -6.11 7.06 1.75
C GLU A 240 -5.64 5.64 2.10
N LYS A 241 -6.31 4.62 1.55
CA LYS A 241 -5.89 3.22 1.68
C LYS A 241 -4.47 3.04 1.19
N ASN A 242 -4.15 3.52 -0.01
CA ASN A 242 -2.81 3.39 -0.60
C ASN A 242 -1.73 4.12 0.20
N MET A 243 -2.04 5.29 0.78
CA MET A 243 -1.14 5.99 1.71
C MET A 243 -0.83 5.15 2.95
N ILE A 244 -1.83 4.50 3.54
CA ILE A 244 -1.66 3.60 4.68
C ILE A 244 -0.82 2.38 4.30
N LEU A 245 -1.07 1.78 3.13
CA LEU A 245 -0.27 0.67 2.60
C LEU A 245 1.22 1.03 2.50
N LEU A 246 1.54 2.26 2.04
CA LEU A 246 2.94 2.73 2.00
C LEU A 246 3.54 2.92 3.39
N GLY A 247 2.75 3.40 4.35
CA GLY A 247 3.19 3.51 5.74
C GLY A 247 3.65 2.19 6.32
N ILE A 248 2.80 1.18 6.21
CA ILE A 248 3.10 -0.18 6.67
C ILE A 248 4.29 -0.76 5.87
N SER A 249 4.34 -0.51 4.55
CA SER A 249 5.42 -1.05 3.71
C SER A 249 6.80 -0.48 4.06
N ARG A 250 6.88 0.77 4.53
CA ARG A 250 8.14 1.37 5.00
C ARG A 250 8.71 0.67 6.23
N LYS A 251 7.91 -0.07 6.99
CA LYS A 251 8.37 -0.87 8.13
C LYS A 251 8.66 -2.32 7.72
N LEU A 252 7.85 -2.91 6.84
CA LEU A 252 7.94 -4.34 6.50
C LEU A 252 8.83 -4.66 5.29
N PHE A 253 8.98 -3.73 4.34
CA PHE A 253 9.54 -3.97 3.01
C PHE A 253 10.66 -2.98 2.64
N THR A 254 11.40 -2.44 3.60
CA THR A 254 12.46 -1.43 3.39
C THR A 254 13.44 -1.74 2.26
N HIS A 255 13.85 -3.01 2.12
CA HIS A 255 14.79 -3.46 1.09
C HIS A 255 14.12 -3.84 -0.24
N SER A 256 12.84 -4.20 -0.21
CA SER A 256 12.06 -4.57 -1.40
C SER A 256 11.40 -3.38 -2.07
N ILE A 257 11.09 -2.34 -1.28
CA ILE A 257 10.63 -1.03 -1.71
C ILE A 257 11.63 -0.01 -1.15
N PRO A 258 12.75 0.20 -1.86
CA PRO A 258 13.75 1.19 -1.49
C PRO A 258 13.13 2.58 -1.37
N LEU A 259 13.80 3.47 -0.64
CA LEU A 259 13.28 4.80 -0.35
C LEU A 259 12.91 5.57 -1.63
N ILE A 260 13.74 5.48 -2.68
CA ILE A 260 13.47 6.12 -3.98
C ILE A 260 12.17 5.64 -4.63
N VAL A 261 11.86 4.35 -4.55
CA VAL A 261 10.61 3.78 -5.09
C VAL A 261 9.42 4.19 -4.23
N ALA A 262 9.60 4.23 -2.90
CA ALA A 262 8.57 4.74 -2.01
C ALA A 262 8.24 6.21 -2.32
N GLU A 263 9.25 7.06 -2.53
CA GLU A 263 9.08 8.46 -2.93
C GLU A 263 8.26 8.58 -4.22
N GLN A 264 8.59 7.80 -5.25
CA GLN A 264 7.82 7.76 -6.50
C GLN A 264 6.36 7.35 -6.29
N CYS A 265 6.10 6.37 -5.42
CA CYS A 265 4.73 5.96 -5.08
C CYS A 265 3.97 7.10 -4.36
N TYR A 266 4.62 7.82 -3.43
CA TYR A 266 4.01 8.99 -2.78
C TYR A 266 3.76 10.14 -3.75
N GLU A 267 4.69 10.42 -4.67
CA GLU A 267 4.53 11.44 -5.70
C GLU A 267 3.34 11.14 -6.62
N LYS A 268 3.16 9.86 -6.98
CA LYS A 268 1.99 9.39 -7.71
C LYS A 268 0.70 9.63 -6.92
N LEU A 269 0.64 9.25 -5.64
CA LEU A 269 -0.54 9.53 -4.81
C LEU A 269 -0.81 11.02 -4.65
N LEU A 270 0.24 11.85 -4.52
CA LEU A 270 0.11 13.30 -4.42
C LEU A 270 -0.46 13.89 -5.72
N LYS A 271 -0.03 13.38 -6.88
CA LYS A 271 -0.61 13.75 -8.18
C LYS A 271 -2.10 13.40 -8.23
N ASP A 272 -2.47 12.17 -7.87
CA ASP A 272 -3.87 11.72 -7.90
C ASP A 272 -4.75 12.52 -6.93
N ALA A 273 -4.23 12.82 -5.73
CA ALA A 273 -4.91 13.64 -4.75
C ALA A 273 -5.13 15.09 -5.23
N ARG A 274 -4.12 15.72 -5.88
CA ARG A 274 -4.26 17.06 -6.45
C ARG A 274 -5.31 17.10 -7.56
N VAL A 275 -5.29 16.12 -8.46
CA VAL A 275 -6.28 15.98 -9.54
C VAL A 275 -7.69 15.80 -8.95
N LEU A 276 -7.84 14.97 -7.91
CA LEU A 276 -9.11 14.76 -7.23
C LEU A 276 -9.68 16.07 -6.65
N VAL A 277 -8.86 16.88 -5.98
CA VAL A 277 -9.29 18.19 -5.44
C VAL A 277 -9.70 19.13 -6.57
N GLN A 278 -8.92 19.17 -7.65
CA GLN A 278 -9.15 20.01 -8.82
C GLN A 278 -10.47 19.67 -9.55
N ASP A 279 -10.77 18.38 -9.71
CA ASP A 279 -11.93 17.93 -10.48
C ASP A 279 -13.22 17.88 -9.65
N THR A 280 -13.11 17.87 -8.31
CA THR A 280 -14.28 17.83 -7.43
C THR A 280 -15.03 19.16 -7.46
N LYS A 281 -16.26 19.16 -7.99
CA LYS A 281 -17.11 20.36 -8.08
C LYS A 281 -17.78 20.74 -6.76
N MET A 282 -18.25 19.77 -5.99
CA MET A 282 -18.96 20.01 -4.72
C MET A 282 -18.01 20.48 -3.62
N ALA A 283 -18.27 21.66 -3.03
CA ALA A 283 -17.39 22.27 -2.03
C ALA A 283 -17.11 21.34 -0.84
N ALA A 284 -18.13 20.75 -0.22
CA ALA A 284 -17.94 19.85 0.92
C ALA A 284 -17.09 18.61 0.60
N LYS A 285 -17.23 18.04 -0.61
CA LYS A 285 -16.39 16.90 -1.05
C LYS A 285 -14.96 17.36 -1.37
N ARG A 286 -14.81 18.55 -1.95
CA ARG A 286 -13.51 19.15 -2.26
C ARG A 286 -12.71 19.41 -0.97
N GLU A 287 -13.35 19.93 0.07
CA GLU A 287 -12.71 20.12 1.38
C GLU A 287 -12.22 18.80 1.99
N LYS A 288 -13.00 17.71 1.87
CA LYS A 288 -12.57 16.37 2.31
C LYS A 288 -11.37 15.85 1.51
N ALA A 289 -11.41 15.96 0.18
CA ALA A 289 -10.29 15.58 -0.67
C ALA A 289 -9.04 16.45 -0.40
N TYR A 290 -9.23 17.72 -0.08
CA TYR A 290 -8.17 18.64 0.29
C TYR A 290 -7.55 18.28 1.64
N ALA A 291 -8.35 17.96 2.65
CA ALA A 291 -7.85 17.47 3.93
C ALA A 291 -7.02 16.19 3.77
N MET A 292 -7.47 15.25 2.92
CA MET A 292 -6.68 14.08 2.53
C MET A 292 -5.35 14.47 1.87
N LEU A 293 -5.35 15.41 0.92
CA LEU A 293 -4.13 15.90 0.26
C LEU A 293 -3.15 16.51 1.27
N ILE A 294 -3.63 17.28 2.24
CA ILE A 294 -2.80 17.86 3.31
C ILE A 294 -2.19 16.76 4.19
N ASN A 295 -2.97 15.73 4.56
CA ASN A 295 -2.46 14.58 5.30
C ASN A 295 -1.40 13.82 4.50
N LEU A 296 -1.59 13.65 3.19
CA LEU A 296 -0.62 12.99 2.32
C LEU A 296 0.67 13.81 2.14
N ILE A 297 0.56 15.15 2.10
CA ILE A 297 1.72 16.05 2.11
C ILE A 297 2.48 15.94 3.43
N GLU A 298 1.77 15.89 4.56
CA GLU A 298 2.39 15.64 5.86
C GLU A 298 3.14 14.32 5.86
N ASP A 299 2.47 13.26 5.40
CA ASP A 299 3.02 11.92 5.42
C ASP A 299 4.29 11.79 4.57
N TYR A 300 4.24 12.31 3.34
CA TYR A 300 5.40 12.35 2.45
C TYR A 300 6.55 13.19 3.02
N ASN A 301 6.29 14.42 3.48
CA ASN A 301 7.39 15.29 3.91
C ASN A 301 7.89 14.97 5.32
N VAL A 302 7.04 14.49 6.22
CA VAL A 302 7.36 14.28 7.64
C VAL A 302 7.67 12.82 7.91
N ARG A 303 6.83 11.87 7.48
CA ARG A 303 7.06 10.44 7.77
C ARG A 303 8.12 9.83 6.86
N LEU A 304 8.14 10.19 5.57
CA LEU A 304 9.08 9.63 4.61
C LEU A 304 10.37 10.45 4.50
N LEU A 305 10.29 11.70 4.00
CA LEU A 305 11.48 12.49 3.65
C LEU A 305 12.35 12.86 4.85
N SER A 306 11.81 12.88 6.07
CA SER A 306 12.62 13.16 7.27
C SER A 306 13.67 12.06 7.54
N THR A 307 13.42 10.86 7.01
CA THR A 307 14.34 9.71 7.09
C THR A 307 15.34 9.67 5.93
N LYS A 308 15.22 10.58 4.95
CA LYS A 308 16.05 10.61 3.75
C LYS A 308 17.44 11.17 4.05
N VAL A 309 18.44 10.28 4.01
CA VAL A 309 19.85 10.64 4.22
C VAL A 309 20.51 11.11 2.92
N TYR A 310 20.28 10.38 1.82
CA TYR A 310 20.89 10.65 0.52
C TYR A 310 19.98 11.50 -0.37
N TRP A 311 20.56 12.52 -0.98
CA TRP A 311 19.90 13.43 -1.91
C TRP A 311 20.79 13.57 -3.15
N GLU A 312 20.21 13.40 -4.33
CA GLU A 312 20.95 13.56 -5.59
C GLU A 312 21.30 15.03 -5.84
N ASP A 313 20.36 15.96 -5.59
CA ASP A 313 20.60 17.40 -5.65
C ASP A 313 20.80 18.01 -4.25
N ILE A 314 21.95 18.66 -4.07
CA ILE A 314 22.30 19.40 -2.86
C ILE A 314 21.31 20.54 -2.61
N LYS A 315 20.81 21.22 -3.66
CA LYS A 315 19.85 22.32 -3.53
C LYS A 315 18.51 21.83 -2.99
N GLU A 316 18.04 20.68 -3.47
CA GLU A 316 16.81 20.05 -2.96
C GLU A 316 16.95 19.69 -1.49
N ARG A 317 18.11 19.14 -1.10
CA ARG A 317 18.43 18.85 0.29
C ARG A 317 18.39 20.09 1.17
N GLU A 318 18.99 21.20 0.74
CA GLU A 318 18.99 22.46 1.48
C GLU A 318 17.59 23.07 1.58
N ASN A 319 16.82 23.02 0.49
CA ASN A 319 15.43 23.47 0.48
C ASN A 319 14.58 22.66 1.46
N TYR A 320 14.76 21.34 1.47
CA TYR A 320 14.06 20.46 2.41
C TYR A 320 14.50 20.71 3.85
N LYS A 321 15.80 20.92 4.15
CA LYS A 321 16.27 21.29 5.49
C LYS A 321 15.59 22.56 6.00
N LYS A 322 15.55 23.62 5.18
CA LYS A 322 14.87 24.88 5.52
C LYS A 322 13.38 24.67 5.79
N TYR A 323 12.73 23.80 5.01
CA TYR A 323 11.34 23.41 5.24
C TYR A 323 11.15 22.64 6.55
N TRP A 324 12.02 21.65 6.81
CA TRP A 324 11.98 20.79 7.99
C TRP A 324 12.20 21.57 9.28
N ASP A 325 13.14 22.52 9.29
CA ASP A 325 13.39 23.37 10.45
C ASP A 325 12.20 24.29 10.76
N LYS A 326 11.50 24.78 9.73
CA LYS A 326 10.24 25.53 9.92
C LYS A 326 9.15 24.63 10.49
N TYR A 327 8.98 23.42 9.96
CA TYR A 327 8.01 22.47 10.47
C TYR A 327 8.28 22.11 11.94
N LYS A 328 9.53 21.85 12.33
CA LYS A 328 9.91 21.59 13.74
C LYS A 328 9.59 22.74 14.68
N LYS A 329 9.68 23.99 14.21
CA LYS A 329 9.28 25.15 15.02
C LYS A 329 7.76 25.19 15.20
N ILE A 330 7.01 24.93 14.14
CA ILE A 330 5.55 24.87 14.16
C ILE A 330 5.08 23.70 15.03
N SER A 331 5.73 22.53 14.98
CA SER A 331 5.31 21.34 15.73
C SER A 331 5.36 21.52 17.24
N LYS A 332 6.16 22.48 17.76
CA LYS A 332 6.17 22.83 19.19
C LYS A 332 4.86 23.48 19.66
N LEU A 333 4.10 24.07 18.74
CA LEU A 333 2.79 24.68 19.04
C LEU A 333 1.70 23.62 19.23
N LYS A 334 1.94 22.36 18.84
CA LYS A 334 0.92 21.29 18.91
C LYS A 334 0.31 21.13 20.31
N ASP A 335 1.11 21.29 21.35
CA ASP A 335 0.70 21.13 22.76
C ASP A 335 0.27 22.45 23.41
N VAL A 336 0.54 23.59 22.77
CA VAL A 336 0.28 24.95 23.31
C VAL A 336 -0.97 25.56 22.68
N ASP A 337 -1.04 25.55 21.35
CA ASP A 337 -2.17 26.06 20.56
C ASP A 337 -2.34 25.18 19.31
N PHE A 338 -3.25 24.22 19.41
CA PHE A 338 -3.55 23.29 18.33
C PHE A 338 -4.14 23.98 17.09
N VAL A 339 -4.92 25.05 17.28
CA VAL A 339 -5.58 25.76 16.17
C VAL A 339 -4.54 26.52 15.35
N GLU A 340 -3.67 27.26 16.02
CA GLU A 340 -2.59 27.97 15.36
C GLU A 340 -1.55 27.01 14.74
N TYR A 341 -1.27 25.88 15.41
CA TYR A 341 -0.47 24.79 14.83
C TYR A 341 -1.05 24.30 13.49
N MET A 342 -2.35 23.98 13.44
CA MET A 342 -3.00 23.49 12.23
C MET A 342 -2.94 24.53 11.10
N LYS A 343 -3.21 25.80 11.42
CA LYS A 343 -3.14 26.92 10.48
C LYS A 343 -1.72 27.09 9.90
N GLN A 344 -0.70 27.20 10.76
CA GLN A 344 0.68 27.41 10.30
C GLN A 344 1.22 26.21 9.53
N LYS A 345 0.86 24.98 9.95
CA LYS A 345 1.20 23.75 9.26
C LYS A 345 0.66 23.76 7.84
N GLU A 346 -0.63 24.03 7.69
CA GLU A 346 -1.29 24.05 6.38
C GLU A 346 -0.70 25.14 5.47
N VAL A 347 -0.45 26.34 5.99
CA VAL A 347 0.21 27.43 5.24
C VAL A 347 1.61 27.03 4.76
N LEU A 348 2.41 26.37 5.60
CA LEU A 348 3.74 25.89 5.22
C LEU A 348 3.65 24.86 4.08
N PHE A 349 2.72 23.92 4.21
CA PHE A 349 2.51 22.84 3.25
C PHE A 349 2.06 23.37 1.89
N ILE A 350 1.03 24.21 1.86
CA ILE A 350 0.53 24.85 0.64
C ILE A 350 1.65 25.63 -0.06
N LYS A 351 2.37 26.49 0.66
CA LYS A 351 3.43 27.33 0.07
C LYS A 351 4.55 26.49 -0.54
N ASN A 352 4.90 25.38 0.10
CA ASN A 352 5.89 24.46 -0.43
C ASN A 352 5.36 23.71 -1.67
N ASP A 353 4.11 23.26 -1.61
CA ASP A 353 3.48 22.52 -2.72
C ASP A 353 3.32 23.38 -3.98
N ILE A 354 2.87 24.64 -3.84
CA ILE A 354 2.78 25.62 -4.95
C ILE A 354 4.12 25.71 -5.70
N LYS A 355 5.23 25.88 -4.98
CA LYS A 355 6.57 25.99 -5.58
C LYS A 355 6.97 24.74 -6.37
N LYS A 356 6.55 23.56 -5.91
CA LYS A 356 6.84 22.29 -6.59
C LYS A 356 5.98 22.12 -7.86
N ILE A 357 4.72 22.55 -7.83
CA ILE A 357 3.77 22.31 -8.93
C ILE A 357 3.74 23.42 -9.98
N GLU A 358 4.19 24.65 -9.68
CA GLU A 358 4.23 25.77 -10.64
C GLU A 358 5.10 25.48 -11.88
N ASN A 359 6.14 24.67 -11.73
CA ASN A 359 7.03 24.26 -12.82
C ASN A 359 6.69 22.87 -13.41
N SER A 360 5.54 22.30 -13.05
CA SER A 360 5.13 20.99 -13.53
C SER A 360 4.55 21.05 -14.95
N LYS A 361 4.70 19.98 -15.73
CA LYS A 361 4.02 19.85 -17.04
C LYS A 361 2.52 19.56 -16.91
N VAL A 362 2.06 19.13 -15.73
CA VAL A 362 0.63 18.87 -15.47
C VAL A 362 -0.05 20.19 -15.10
N ASP A 363 -1.22 20.45 -15.68
CA ASP A 363 -2.00 21.65 -15.36
C ASP A 363 -2.62 21.57 -13.96
N TYR A 364 -2.00 22.31 -13.04
CA TYR A 364 -2.45 22.51 -11.66
C TYR A 364 -3.01 23.92 -11.40
N SER A 365 -3.42 24.65 -12.44
CA SER A 365 -3.91 26.03 -12.32
C SER A 365 -5.08 26.18 -11.33
N LYS A 366 -6.03 25.24 -11.33
CA LYS A 366 -7.20 25.27 -10.45
C LYS A 366 -6.83 24.98 -9.00
N ILE A 367 -5.95 24.00 -8.74
CA ILE A 367 -5.50 23.72 -7.37
C ILE A 367 -4.63 24.86 -6.82
N ILE A 368 -3.78 25.48 -7.64
CA ILE A 368 -3.01 26.68 -7.26
C ILE A 368 -3.97 27.83 -6.90
N THR A 369 -5.02 28.03 -7.69
CA THR A 369 -6.05 29.04 -7.40
C THR A 369 -6.74 28.75 -6.07
N TYR A 370 -7.10 27.49 -5.82
CA TYR A 370 -7.73 27.06 -4.59
C TYR A 370 -6.80 27.24 -3.37
N TYR A 371 -5.53 26.89 -3.49
CA TYR A 371 -4.49 27.15 -2.49
C TYR A 371 -4.33 28.64 -2.19
N ARG A 372 -4.30 29.50 -3.21
CA ARG A 372 -4.22 30.96 -3.02
C ARG A 372 -5.44 31.48 -2.25
N ARG A 373 -6.65 30.98 -2.51
CA ARG A 373 -7.85 31.33 -1.72
C ARG A 373 -7.70 30.96 -0.24
N LYS A 374 -7.25 29.74 0.06
CA LYS A 374 -6.95 29.33 1.46
C LYS A 374 -5.92 30.24 2.13
N LEU A 375 -4.87 30.64 1.41
CA LEU A 375 -3.87 31.58 1.94
C LEU A 375 -4.45 32.99 2.19
N VAL A 376 -5.44 33.44 1.39
CA VAL A 376 -6.19 34.67 1.65
C VAL A 376 -7.04 34.52 2.91
N ASP A 377 -7.78 33.40 3.05
CA ASP A 377 -8.62 33.11 4.22
C ASP A 377 -7.80 33.10 5.52
N TYR A 378 -6.56 32.60 5.47
CA TYR A 378 -5.65 32.62 6.61
C TYR A 378 -4.97 33.98 6.87
N GLY A 379 -5.20 34.99 6.03
CA GLY A 379 -4.63 36.33 6.13
C GLY A 379 -3.16 36.43 5.71
N VAL A 380 -2.65 35.42 5.00
CA VAL A 380 -1.23 35.29 4.63
C VAL A 380 -0.89 36.06 3.36
N ILE A 381 -1.84 36.17 2.44
CA ILE A 381 -1.74 36.98 1.21
C ILE A 381 -3.00 37.84 1.05
N ARG A 382 -2.91 38.93 0.30
CA ARG A 382 -4.04 39.85 0.05
C ARG A 382 -4.46 39.77 -1.41
N GLU A 383 -5.77 39.76 -1.64
CA GLU A 383 -6.32 39.94 -2.98
C GLU A 383 -6.33 41.42 -3.33
N LEU A 384 -5.59 41.80 -4.37
CA LEU A 384 -5.60 43.17 -4.89
C LEU A 384 -6.81 43.33 -5.80
N LYS A 385 -7.57 44.42 -5.62
CA LYS A 385 -8.68 44.74 -6.52
C LYS A 385 -8.13 45.04 -7.90
N ASN A 386 -8.74 44.46 -8.93
CA ASN A 386 -8.41 44.73 -10.33
C ASN A 386 -8.96 46.10 -10.83
N SER A 387 -9.28 46.99 -9.89
CA SER A 387 -9.69 48.36 -10.12
C SER A 387 -8.97 49.26 -9.13
N TYR A 388 -8.28 50.25 -9.67
CA TYR A 388 -7.62 51.30 -8.91
C TYR A 388 -8.22 52.64 -9.34
N LYS A 389 -8.67 53.45 -8.37
CA LYS A 389 -9.00 54.85 -8.62
C LYS A 389 -7.76 55.65 -8.25
N SER A 390 -7.11 56.22 -9.26
CA SER A 390 -5.98 57.11 -9.07
C SER A 390 -6.51 58.55 -9.04
N GLU A 391 -6.26 59.31 -7.97
CA GLU A 391 -6.59 60.74 -7.90
C GLU A 391 -5.37 61.60 -8.25
N GLY A 392 -5.50 62.45 -9.28
CA GLY A 392 -4.44 63.33 -9.78
C GLY A 392 -4.79 63.98 -11.13
N LYS A 393 -4.13 65.09 -11.50
CA LYS A 393 -4.20 65.66 -12.85
C LYS A 393 -3.25 64.88 -13.76
N TYR A 394 -3.78 63.95 -14.56
CA TYR A 394 -2.99 63.20 -15.55
C TYR A 394 -2.79 64.07 -16.80
N THR A 395 -1.55 64.47 -17.07
CA THR A 395 -1.17 65.10 -18.33
C THR A 395 -0.58 64.04 -19.26
N GLY A 396 -1.44 63.44 -20.10
CA GLY A 396 -1.03 62.44 -21.09
C GLY A 396 -2.23 61.86 -21.87
N ILE A 397 -1.99 61.38 -23.08
CA ILE A 397 -3.01 60.73 -23.93
C ILE A 397 -3.25 59.32 -23.40
N ILE A 398 -4.48 59.00 -22.99
CA ILE A 398 -4.87 57.65 -22.59
C ILE A 398 -5.07 56.82 -23.86
N ASN A 399 -4.14 55.91 -24.16
CA ASN A 399 -4.37 54.88 -25.17
C ASN A 399 -5.35 53.84 -24.60
N LYS A 400 -6.61 53.90 -25.03
CA LYS A 400 -7.55 52.79 -24.84
C LYS A 400 -7.18 51.69 -25.83
N GLU A 401 -6.54 50.62 -25.36
CA GLU A 401 -6.55 49.36 -26.10
C GLU A 401 -7.90 48.68 -25.87
N ASP A 402 -8.80 48.77 -26.86
CA ASP A 402 -10.00 47.96 -26.91
C ASP A 402 -9.59 46.51 -27.19
N ARG A 403 -9.30 45.74 -26.14
CA ARG A 403 -9.19 44.28 -26.26
C ARG A 403 -10.56 43.70 -26.52
N VAL A 404 -10.86 43.48 -27.80
CA VAL A 404 -11.95 42.62 -28.24
C VAL A 404 -11.67 41.22 -27.68
N VAL A 405 -12.55 40.76 -26.79
CA VAL A 405 -12.54 39.39 -26.29
C VAL A 405 -13.02 38.49 -27.43
N ALA A 406 -12.14 37.65 -27.95
CA ALA A 406 -12.47 36.55 -28.86
C ALA A 406 -12.50 35.23 -28.09
#